data_AF-A0A2G4IAH2-F1
#
_entry.id   AF-A0A2G4IAH2-F1
#
_cell.length_a   1.000
_cell.length_b   1.000
_cell.length_c   1.000
_cell.angle_alpha   90.00
_cell.angle_beta   90.00
_cell.angle_gamma   90.00
#
_symmetry.space_group_name_H-M   'P 1'
#
loop_
_entity.id
_entity.type
_entity.pdbx_description
1 polymer ?
#
loop_
_entity_poly.entity_id
_entity_poly.type
_entity_poly.pdbx_seq_one_letter_code
_entity_poly.pdbx_strand_id
1 'polypeptide(L)'
;ARFGAPWTTRTYANATPGSYQLTFPARTGTNAIQDSYDIIAHLADLPFTQEYMSVKLCRLLVHEDFAHGYDFTAPQLTPEADLVRQCMMAWETNMPRGQIRKVLDVIFKSDLFRSHTAAFAKVKTPLEYTVSAIRALRVSTNGTGLHGSWSSDTDGTSLATPLQRMGGMVLFDRAEPDGYPESGAGWISAGTLAERVRWTQSLLIASGQTGHNGSQSGTGNDASNSATSPVRLMFARLPLLADQQHAAKVADVFLGLLFPGEGAANLNLYRTAAINFLNTSDDGLSASSFSALTPSATAANAYDTRVRGMVAMLMTMQRFQEQ
;
A
#
# COMPACT_ATOMS: atom_id res chain seq x y z
N ALA A 1 -31.21 21.48 5.83
CA ALA A 1 -30.13 20.92 6.69
C ALA A 1 -29.63 19.65 6.00
N ARG A 2 -28.31 19.48 5.80
CA ARG A 2 -27.75 18.45 4.90
C ARG A 2 -27.73 17.01 5.43
N PHE A 3 -27.86 16.81 6.75
CA PHE A 3 -27.70 15.48 7.34
C PHE A 3 -29.02 14.70 7.44
N GLY A 4 -30.18 15.34 7.55
CA GLY A 4 -31.45 14.61 7.75
C GLY A 4 -31.47 13.76 9.03
N ALA A 5 -32.48 12.89 9.17
CA ALA A 5 -32.55 11.94 10.27
C ALA A 5 -31.50 10.81 10.10
N PRO A 6 -30.87 10.31 11.18
CA PRO A 6 -31.18 10.55 12.59
C PRO A 6 -30.52 11.81 13.20
N TRP A 7 -29.60 12.46 12.48
CA TRP A 7 -28.80 13.55 13.03
C TRP A 7 -29.61 14.82 13.34
N THR A 8 -30.71 15.08 12.62
CA THR A 8 -31.62 16.20 12.93
C THR A 8 -32.57 15.93 14.10
N THR A 9 -32.74 14.66 14.51
CA THR A 9 -33.61 14.26 15.63
C THR A 9 -32.84 13.95 16.91
N ARG A 10 -31.51 14.00 16.83
CA ARG A 10 -30.60 13.63 17.91
C ARG A 10 -30.31 14.83 18.81
N THR A 11 -30.23 14.58 20.12
CA THR A 11 -29.66 15.53 21.07
C THR A 11 -28.14 15.42 21.10
N TYR A 12 -27.46 16.54 20.84
CA TYR A 12 -26.02 16.70 21.05
C TYR A 12 -25.78 17.45 22.34
N ALA A 13 -24.93 16.90 23.21
CA ALA A 13 -24.70 17.42 24.56
C ALA A 13 -26.04 17.69 25.30
N ASN A 14 -26.25 18.93 25.76
CA ASN A 14 -27.44 19.39 26.48
C ASN A 14 -28.35 20.29 25.63
N ALA A 15 -28.19 20.29 24.31
CA ALA A 15 -28.96 21.14 23.41
C ALA A 15 -30.34 20.56 23.04
N THR A 16 -31.18 21.38 22.42
CA THR A 16 -32.42 20.91 21.79
C THR A 16 -32.11 19.89 20.69
N PRO A 17 -32.92 18.84 20.48
CA PRO A 17 -32.72 17.89 19.40
C PRO A 17 -32.49 18.57 18.03
N GLY A 18 -31.46 18.14 17.30
CA GLY A 18 -31.04 18.70 16.02
C GLY A 18 -30.16 19.95 16.10
N SER A 19 -29.97 20.52 17.29
CA SER A 19 -29.03 21.62 17.50
C SER A 19 -27.61 21.07 17.72
N TYR A 20 -26.64 21.65 17.01
CA TYR A 20 -25.22 21.34 17.15
C TYR A 20 -24.50 22.25 18.16
N GLN A 21 -25.25 23.09 18.87
CA GLN A 21 -24.71 23.99 19.89
C GLN A 21 -24.22 23.19 21.10
N LEU A 22 -23.13 23.66 21.71
CA LEU A 22 -22.71 23.24 23.04
C LEU A 22 -22.98 24.39 24.01
N THR A 23 -23.58 24.09 25.16
CA THR A 23 -23.74 25.04 26.26
C THR A 23 -23.16 24.42 27.52
N PHE A 24 -22.25 25.11 28.20
CA PHE A 24 -21.69 24.66 29.48
C PHE A 24 -21.76 25.80 30.50
N PRO A 25 -21.85 25.48 31.81
CA PRO A 25 -21.84 26.49 32.86
C PRO A 25 -20.47 27.18 32.93
N ALA A 26 -20.42 28.41 33.43
CA ALA A 26 -19.16 29.07 33.72
C ALA A 26 -18.45 28.34 34.89
N ARG A 27 -17.36 27.64 34.58
CA ARG A 27 -16.53 26.93 35.58
C ARG A 27 -15.29 27.76 35.91
N THR A 28 -14.80 27.67 37.15
CA THR A 28 -13.61 28.41 37.63
C THR A 28 -12.61 27.48 38.31
N GLY A 29 -11.34 27.91 38.38
CA GLY A 29 -10.27 27.12 38.98
C GLY A 29 -10.00 25.81 38.23
N THR A 30 -9.58 24.76 38.93
CA THR A 30 -9.26 23.45 38.32
C THR A 30 -10.45 22.82 37.58
N ASN A 31 -11.68 23.15 37.97
CA ASN A 31 -12.90 22.65 37.31
C ASN A 31 -13.08 23.19 35.88
N ALA A 32 -12.42 24.29 35.50
CA ALA A 32 -12.45 24.83 34.14
C ALA A 32 -11.77 23.90 33.12
N ILE A 33 -10.92 22.96 33.55
CA ILE A 33 -10.36 21.92 32.67
C ILE A 33 -11.47 21.04 32.06
N GLN A 34 -12.58 20.85 32.79
CA GLN A 34 -13.74 20.09 32.30
C GLN A 34 -14.37 20.73 31.05
N ASP A 35 -14.29 22.06 30.90
CA ASP A 35 -14.82 22.75 29.70
C ASP A 35 -14.13 22.24 28.44
N SER A 36 -12.81 22.00 28.51
CA SER A 36 -12.04 21.48 27.38
C SER A 36 -12.43 20.04 27.04
N TYR A 37 -12.65 19.20 28.06
CA TYR A 37 -13.13 17.82 27.84
C TYR A 37 -14.53 17.80 27.23
N ASP A 38 -15.44 18.65 27.69
CA ASP A 38 -16.80 18.75 27.16
C ASP A 38 -16.79 19.24 25.70
N ILE A 39 -15.93 20.21 25.36
CA ILE A 39 -15.74 20.68 23.98
C ILE A 39 -15.24 19.56 23.07
N ILE A 40 -14.20 18.84 23.50
CA ILE A 40 -13.62 17.75 22.70
C ILE A 40 -14.64 16.63 22.52
N ALA A 41 -15.35 16.25 23.59
CA ALA A 41 -16.39 15.22 23.53
C ALA A 41 -17.53 15.65 22.58
N HIS A 42 -17.97 16.90 22.65
CA HIS A 42 -19.00 17.43 21.76
C HIS A 42 -18.55 17.41 20.29
N LEU A 43 -17.36 17.95 19.99
CA LEU A 43 -16.82 17.96 18.63
C LEU A 43 -16.68 16.55 18.06
N ALA A 44 -16.23 15.57 18.86
CA ALA A 44 -16.11 14.17 18.44
C ALA A 44 -17.46 13.53 18.09
N ASP A 45 -18.55 14.04 18.67
CA ASP A 45 -19.88 13.44 18.60
C ASP A 45 -20.75 14.03 17.48
N LEU A 46 -20.35 15.18 16.94
CA LEU A 46 -21.03 15.87 15.84
C LEU A 46 -20.97 15.10 14.51
N PRO A 47 -22.03 15.18 13.66
CA PRO A 47 -22.07 14.51 12.37
C PRO A 47 -21.00 15.01 11.40
N PHE A 48 -20.54 16.27 11.56
CA PHE A 48 -19.43 16.83 10.80
C PHE A 48 -18.14 16.02 10.98
N THR A 49 -17.84 15.61 12.21
CA THR A 49 -16.66 14.79 12.51
C THR A 49 -16.85 13.37 11.98
N GLN A 50 -18.05 12.80 12.12
CA GLN A 50 -18.38 11.48 11.57
C GLN A 50 -18.16 11.45 10.04
N GLU A 51 -18.68 12.44 9.33
CA GLU A 51 -18.49 12.57 7.87
C GLU A 51 -17.01 12.79 7.53
N TYR A 52 -16.34 13.72 8.22
CA TYR A 52 -14.94 14.04 7.94
C TYR A 52 -14.06 12.79 8.06
N MET A 53 -14.21 12.04 9.14
CA MET A 53 -13.48 10.79 9.37
C MET A 53 -13.86 9.71 8.35
N SER A 54 -15.15 9.55 8.04
CA SER A 54 -15.62 8.56 7.07
C SER A 54 -15.07 8.83 5.67
N VAL A 55 -15.09 10.10 5.22
CA VAL A 55 -14.52 10.51 3.93
C VAL A 55 -13.02 10.29 3.90
N LYS A 56 -12.27 10.64 4.97
CA LYS A 56 -10.82 10.40 5.02
C LYS A 56 -10.49 8.91 4.95
N LEU A 57 -11.25 8.06 5.63
CA LEU A 57 -11.09 6.60 5.55
C LEU A 57 -11.44 6.05 4.17
N CYS A 58 -12.51 6.55 3.54
CA CYS A 58 -12.87 6.15 2.17
C CYS A 58 -11.80 6.57 1.15
N ARG A 59 -11.24 7.78 1.28
CA ARG A 59 -10.09 8.22 0.45
C ARG A 59 -8.84 7.38 0.65
N LEU A 60 -8.60 6.96 1.89
CA LEU A 60 -7.46 6.10 2.22
C LEU A 60 -7.61 4.69 1.62
N LEU A 61 -8.81 4.12 1.67
CA LEU A 61 -9.02 2.68 1.42
C LEU A 61 -9.68 2.35 0.08
N VAL A 62 -10.37 3.30 -0.55
CA VAL A 62 -11.21 3.05 -1.73
C VAL A 62 -10.67 3.82 -2.95
N HIS A 63 -10.88 5.13 -3.02
CA HIS A 63 -10.37 6.01 -4.09
C HIS A 63 -10.48 7.48 -3.67
N GLU A 64 -9.88 8.40 -4.42
CA GLU A 64 -9.66 9.79 -3.98
C GLU A 64 -10.87 10.71 -4.13
N ASP A 65 -11.83 10.35 -4.98
CA ASP A 65 -12.90 11.25 -5.46
C ASP A 65 -14.03 11.52 -4.45
N PHE A 66 -13.95 10.97 -3.24
CA PHE A 66 -14.89 11.32 -2.19
C PHE A 66 -14.77 12.82 -1.87
N ALA A 67 -15.90 13.49 -1.62
CA ALA A 67 -15.97 14.88 -1.21
C ALA A 67 -16.49 15.03 0.23
N HIS A 68 -16.38 16.24 0.79
CA HIS A 68 -17.08 16.62 2.01
C HIS A 68 -18.25 17.54 1.65
N GLY A 69 -19.25 17.63 2.54
CA GLY A 69 -20.39 18.51 2.34
C GLY A 69 -21.52 17.86 1.55
N TYR A 70 -21.58 16.53 1.52
CA TYR A 70 -22.68 15.84 0.86
C TYR A 70 -24.04 16.24 1.47
N ASP A 71 -25.05 16.27 0.60
CA ASP A 71 -26.44 16.40 1.00
C ASP A 71 -27.08 15.01 1.13
N PHE A 72 -27.10 14.49 2.36
CA PHE A 72 -27.67 13.19 2.69
C PHE A 72 -29.20 13.19 2.70
N THR A 73 -29.84 14.34 2.45
CA THR A 73 -31.30 14.45 2.31
C THR A 73 -31.78 14.30 0.87
N ALA A 74 -30.85 14.28 -0.10
CA ALA A 74 -31.17 14.10 -1.51
C ALA A 74 -31.87 12.76 -1.76
N PRO A 75 -32.88 12.71 -2.65
CA PRO A 75 -33.62 11.48 -2.96
C PRO A 75 -32.76 10.43 -3.67
N GLN A 76 -31.69 10.86 -4.33
CA GLN A 76 -30.70 10.01 -4.98
C GLN A 76 -29.31 10.47 -4.57
N LEU A 77 -28.54 9.55 -3.98
CA LEU A 77 -27.16 9.76 -3.58
C LEU A 77 -26.22 9.15 -4.62
N THR A 78 -25.06 9.76 -4.81
CA THR A 78 -23.97 9.10 -5.55
C THR A 78 -23.48 7.88 -4.75
N PRO A 79 -22.83 6.90 -5.39
CA PRO A 79 -22.27 5.75 -4.68
C PRO A 79 -21.36 6.14 -3.50
N GLU A 80 -20.56 7.19 -3.67
CA GLU A 80 -19.64 7.71 -2.66
C GLU A 80 -20.39 8.35 -1.49
N ALA A 81 -21.40 9.19 -1.79
CA ALA A 81 -22.23 9.80 -0.77
C ALA A 81 -23.02 8.73 0.01
N ASP A 82 -23.50 7.69 -0.67
CA ASP A 82 -24.20 6.59 -0.01
C ASP A 82 -23.27 5.78 0.90
N LEU A 83 -22.06 5.45 0.45
CA LEU A 83 -21.08 4.75 1.29
C LEU A 83 -20.72 5.57 2.54
N VAL A 84 -20.49 6.88 2.39
CA VAL A 84 -20.21 7.77 3.53
C VAL A 84 -21.39 7.81 4.49
N ARG A 85 -22.62 7.89 3.97
CA ARG A 85 -23.84 7.82 4.79
C ARG A 85 -23.91 6.52 5.57
N GLN A 86 -23.63 5.37 4.94
CA GLN A 86 -23.61 4.06 5.61
C GLN A 86 -22.53 4.00 6.70
N CYS A 87 -21.35 4.56 6.45
CA CYS A 87 -20.27 4.67 7.43
C CYS A 87 -20.69 5.50 8.65
N MET A 88 -21.31 6.67 8.43
CA MET A 88 -21.83 7.51 9.51
C MET A 88 -22.98 6.84 10.26
N MET A 89 -23.84 6.08 9.59
CA MET A 89 -24.87 5.29 10.26
C MET A 89 -24.27 4.19 11.13
N ALA A 90 -23.21 3.50 10.68
CA ALA A 90 -22.49 2.55 11.51
C ALA A 90 -21.81 3.24 12.71
N TRP A 91 -21.31 4.46 12.53
CA TRP A 91 -20.78 5.26 13.65
C TRP A 91 -21.85 5.54 14.70
N GLU A 92 -23.05 5.93 14.27
CA GLU A 92 -24.15 6.40 15.12
C GLU A 92 -24.88 5.27 15.85
N THR A 93 -25.10 4.15 15.17
CA THR A 93 -25.97 3.07 15.67
C THR A 93 -25.28 2.07 16.59
N ASN A 94 -23.94 2.08 16.65
CA ASN A 94 -23.17 1.17 17.51
C ASN A 94 -22.89 1.77 18.90
N MET A 95 -22.75 0.91 19.92
CA MET A 95 -22.44 1.30 21.30
C MET A 95 -21.12 0.67 21.79
N PRO A 96 -20.14 1.46 22.26
CA PRO A 96 -20.12 2.93 22.26
C PRO A 96 -20.12 3.50 20.82
N ARG A 97 -20.59 4.74 20.66
CA ARG A 97 -20.59 5.44 19.38
C ARG A 97 -19.16 5.68 18.89
N GLY A 98 -18.99 5.73 17.58
CA GLY A 98 -17.68 5.98 16.96
C GLY A 98 -16.75 4.79 16.93
N GLN A 99 -17.31 3.57 16.87
CA GLN A 99 -16.52 2.37 16.63
C GLN A 99 -15.96 2.34 15.21
N ILE A 100 -14.70 2.77 15.06
CA ILE A 100 -13.98 2.76 13.78
C ILE A 100 -13.96 1.37 13.15
N ARG A 101 -13.87 0.28 13.94
CA ARG A 101 -13.93 -1.09 13.41
C ARG A 101 -15.22 -1.38 12.64
N LYS A 102 -16.35 -0.83 13.09
CA LYS A 102 -17.65 -1.00 12.41
C LYS A 102 -17.74 -0.17 11.14
N VAL A 103 -17.17 1.04 11.17
CA VAL A 103 -17.03 1.90 9.98
C VAL A 103 -16.18 1.20 8.91
N LEU A 104 -15.03 0.66 9.30
CA LEU A 104 -14.16 -0.11 8.40
C LEU A 104 -14.84 -1.36 7.84
N ASP A 105 -15.67 -2.05 8.62
CA ASP A 105 -16.43 -3.21 8.15
C ASP A 105 -17.41 -2.83 7.02
N VAL A 106 -18.07 -1.67 7.13
CA VAL A 106 -18.91 -1.13 6.05
C VAL A 106 -18.08 -0.84 4.80
N ILE A 107 -16.94 -0.15 4.94
CA ILE A 107 -16.06 0.16 3.80
C ILE A 107 -15.59 -1.13 3.12
N PHE A 108 -15.04 -2.08 3.86
CA PHE A 108 -14.48 -3.31 3.30
C PHE A 108 -15.53 -4.26 2.74
N LYS A 109 -16.82 -4.06 3.05
CA LYS A 109 -17.94 -4.81 2.48
C LYS A 109 -18.61 -4.11 1.30
N SER A 110 -18.28 -2.83 1.06
CA SER A 110 -18.86 -2.05 -0.02
C SER A 110 -18.43 -2.54 -1.40
N ASP A 111 -19.29 -2.34 -2.39
CA ASP A 111 -18.97 -2.64 -3.79
C ASP A 111 -17.86 -1.72 -4.32
N LEU A 112 -17.83 -0.46 -3.87
CA LEU A 112 -16.77 0.48 -4.23
C LEU A 112 -15.39 -0.02 -3.81
N PHE A 113 -15.27 -0.76 -2.70
CA PHE A 113 -14.00 -1.35 -2.27
C PHE A 113 -13.70 -2.69 -2.94
N ARG A 114 -14.73 -3.52 -3.20
CA ARG A 114 -14.55 -4.90 -3.69
C ARG A 114 -14.62 -5.06 -5.20
N SER A 115 -15.09 -4.03 -5.91
CA SER A 115 -15.21 -4.08 -7.37
C SER A 115 -13.85 -4.26 -8.04
N HIS A 116 -13.84 -4.86 -9.22
CA HIS A 116 -12.60 -5.03 -9.98
C HIS A 116 -11.97 -3.70 -10.39
N THR A 117 -12.79 -2.65 -10.56
CA THR A 117 -12.35 -1.29 -10.84
C THR A 117 -11.63 -0.64 -9.65
N ALA A 118 -11.87 -1.12 -8.43
CA ALA A 118 -11.22 -0.59 -7.22
C ALA A 118 -9.73 -0.94 -7.15
N ALA A 119 -9.32 -2.07 -7.73
CA ALA A 119 -7.95 -2.60 -7.66
C ALA A 119 -6.88 -1.69 -8.31
N PHE A 120 -7.30 -0.64 -9.04
CA PHE A 120 -6.43 0.33 -9.72
C PHE A 120 -6.76 1.76 -9.33
N ALA A 121 -7.61 1.95 -8.33
CA ALA A 121 -8.09 3.27 -7.96
C ALA A 121 -7.09 4.04 -7.08
N LYS A 122 -6.07 3.34 -6.54
CA LYS A 122 -5.01 3.94 -5.75
C LYS A 122 -3.63 3.62 -6.28
N VAL A 123 -2.73 4.57 -6.05
CA VAL A 123 -1.30 4.44 -6.29
C VAL A 123 -0.59 4.36 -4.95
N LYS A 124 0.36 3.43 -4.84
CA LYS A 124 1.22 3.30 -3.67
C LYS A 124 2.02 4.58 -3.46
N THR A 125 2.00 5.08 -2.23
CA THR A 125 2.99 6.04 -1.72
C THR A 125 4.42 5.47 -1.82
N PRO A 126 5.47 6.31 -1.74
CA PRO A 126 6.84 5.81 -1.69
C PRO A 126 7.05 4.74 -0.59
N LEU A 127 6.45 4.92 0.58
CA LEU A 127 6.55 3.97 1.69
C LEU A 127 5.89 2.64 1.35
N GLU A 128 4.65 2.67 0.87
CA GLU A 128 3.94 1.45 0.45
C GLU A 128 4.67 0.72 -0.68
N TYR A 129 5.25 1.45 -1.65
CA TYR A 129 6.02 0.86 -2.74
C TYR A 129 7.24 0.09 -2.23
N THR A 130 8.10 0.74 -1.42
CA THR A 130 9.32 0.13 -0.88
C THR A 130 9.02 -1.04 0.08
N VAL A 131 8.03 -0.87 0.98
CA VAL A 131 7.67 -1.91 1.96
C VAL A 131 6.96 -3.08 1.29
N SER A 132 6.08 -2.83 0.31
CA SER A 132 5.42 -3.91 -0.44
C SER A 132 6.40 -4.71 -1.27
N ALA A 133 7.41 -4.08 -1.87
CA ALA A 133 8.52 -4.74 -2.57
C ALA A 133 9.26 -5.73 -1.67
N ILE A 134 9.68 -5.28 -0.49
CA ILE A 134 10.38 -6.13 0.47
C ILE A 134 9.46 -7.23 0.98
N ARG A 135 8.22 -6.90 1.36
CA ARG A 135 7.24 -7.83 1.93
C ARG A 135 6.82 -8.92 0.94
N ALA A 136 6.57 -8.58 -0.32
CA ALA A 136 6.17 -9.55 -1.34
C ALA A 136 7.25 -10.61 -1.57
N LEU A 137 8.52 -10.25 -1.39
CA LEU A 137 9.67 -11.14 -1.57
C LEU A 137 10.20 -11.72 -0.25
N ARG A 138 9.49 -11.53 0.88
CA ARG A 138 9.92 -12.00 2.20
C ARG A 138 9.27 -13.32 2.58
N VAL A 139 10.06 -14.40 2.51
CA VAL A 139 9.67 -15.75 2.90
C VAL A 139 10.76 -16.35 3.78
N SER A 140 10.36 -17.12 4.80
CA SER A 140 11.27 -17.91 5.62
C SER A 140 11.81 -19.08 4.80
N THR A 141 13.08 -18.99 4.42
CA THR A 141 13.77 -19.93 3.51
C THR A 141 14.07 -21.29 4.16
N ASN A 142 13.97 -21.38 5.48
CA ASN A 142 14.21 -22.62 6.24
C ASN A 142 13.06 -22.96 7.22
N GLY A 143 11.95 -22.23 7.15
CA GLY A 143 10.78 -22.44 8.03
C GLY A 143 10.94 -21.98 9.48
N THR A 144 12.13 -21.52 9.92
CA THR A 144 12.36 -21.17 11.34
C THR A 144 11.86 -19.79 11.72
N GLY A 145 11.73 -18.87 10.75
CA GLY A 145 11.34 -17.49 11.00
C GLY A 145 12.38 -16.67 11.79
N LEU A 146 13.60 -17.20 11.95
CA LEU A 146 14.70 -16.55 12.65
C LEU A 146 15.43 -15.54 11.76
N HIS A 147 16.15 -14.61 12.38
CA HIS A 147 16.98 -13.66 11.65
C HIS A 147 18.00 -14.37 10.75
N GLY A 148 18.20 -13.87 9.53
CA GLY A 148 19.07 -14.49 8.53
C GLY A 148 18.44 -15.63 7.72
N SER A 149 17.22 -16.05 8.06
CA SER A 149 16.49 -17.05 7.29
C SER A 149 15.48 -16.49 6.30
N TRP A 150 15.36 -15.17 6.16
CA TRP A 150 14.45 -14.56 5.19
C TRP A 150 15.11 -14.42 3.82
N SER A 151 14.28 -14.48 2.78
CA SER A 151 14.68 -14.18 1.41
C SER A 151 14.74 -12.68 1.10
N SER A 152 14.23 -11.82 1.98
CA SER A 152 14.23 -10.38 1.82
C SER A 152 14.17 -9.71 3.18
N ASP A 153 15.07 -8.76 3.44
CA ASP A 153 15.16 -8.01 4.69
C ASP A 153 15.61 -6.56 4.44
N THR A 154 15.36 -5.69 5.42
CA THR A 154 15.81 -4.29 5.47
C THR A 154 16.11 -3.91 6.92
N ASP A 155 17.03 -2.98 7.12
CA ASP A 155 17.29 -2.33 8.41
C ASP A 155 16.31 -1.17 8.70
N GLY A 156 15.43 -0.85 7.75
CA GLY A 156 14.44 0.22 7.84
C GLY A 156 15.02 1.63 7.60
N THR A 157 16.22 1.90 8.12
CA THR A 157 16.94 3.17 7.91
C THR A 157 17.36 3.36 6.45
N SER A 158 17.68 2.26 5.74
CA SER A 158 18.03 2.29 4.31
C SER A 158 16.88 2.75 3.41
N LEU A 159 15.65 2.83 3.93
CA LEU A 159 14.51 3.34 3.17
C LEU A 159 14.46 4.88 3.12
N ALA A 160 15.17 5.61 3.96
CA ALA A 160 15.05 7.08 4.02
C ALA A 160 15.38 7.76 2.67
N THR A 161 16.52 7.41 2.07
CA THR A 161 16.97 7.97 0.78
C THR A 161 16.01 7.70 -0.38
N PRO A 162 15.58 6.45 -0.65
CA PRO A 162 14.65 6.17 -1.74
C PRO A 162 13.28 6.85 -1.54
N LEU A 163 12.78 6.94 -0.31
CA LEU A 163 11.50 7.65 -0.03
C LEU A 163 11.57 9.13 -0.38
N GLN A 164 12.69 9.79 -0.06
CA GLN A 164 12.92 11.18 -0.40
C GLN A 164 13.02 11.39 -1.92
N ARG A 165 13.66 10.47 -2.66
CA ARG A 165 13.80 10.59 -4.12
C ARG A 165 12.52 10.29 -4.89
N MET A 166 11.70 9.34 -4.42
CA MET A 166 10.46 8.93 -5.07
C MET A 166 9.28 9.88 -4.88
N GLY A 167 9.44 10.98 -4.13
CA GLY A 167 8.35 11.94 -3.92
C GLY A 167 8.52 12.86 -2.72
N GLY A 168 9.73 13.02 -2.18
CA GLY A 168 9.98 13.89 -1.03
C GLY A 168 9.35 13.38 0.27
N MET A 169 9.09 12.07 0.40
CA MET A 169 8.52 11.51 1.62
C MET A 169 9.60 11.32 2.67
N VAL A 170 9.66 12.22 3.64
CA VAL A 170 10.45 12.08 4.87
C VAL A 170 9.58 11.52 6.00
N LEU A 171 10.03 10.43 6.62
CA LEU A 171 9.31 9.82 7.73
C LEU A 171 9.42 10.74 8.95
N PHE A 172 8.28 11.07 9.56
CA PHE A 172 8.16 11.89 10.77
C PHE A 172 8.56 13.38 10.66
N ASP A 173 9.17 13.81 9.56
CA ASP A 173 9.64 15.19 9.35
C ASP A 173 8.81 15.97 8.31
N ARG A 174 7.52 15.67 8.16
CA ARG A 174 6.63 16.48 7.32
C ARG A 174 6.42 17.85 7.98
N ALA A 175 6.72 18.93 7.24
CA ALA A 175 6.61 20.29 7.75
C ALA A 175 5.15 20.71 7.99
N GLU A 176 4.24 20.28 7.12
CA GLU A 176 2.82 20.61 7.21
C GLU A 176 2.07 19.69 8.19
N PRO A 177 1.16 20.23 9.03
CA PRO A 177 0.41 19.46 10.02
C PRO A 177 -0.77 18.65 9.44
N ASP A 178 -0.81 18.45 8.13
CA ASP A 178 -1.91 17.83 7.39
C ASP A 178 -1.65 16.38 6.94
N GLY A 179 -0.41 15.89 7.11
CA GLY A 179 0.00 14.55 6.69
C GLY A 179 0.17 14.41 5.18
N TYR A 180 0.84 13.34 4.72
CA TYR A 180 1.13 13.14 3.30
C TYR A 180 -0.12 13.03 2.43
N PRO A 181 -0.07 13.50 1.16
CA PRO A 181 -1.23 13.43 0.28
C PRO A 181 -1.60 11.96 0.05
N GLU A 182 -2.88 11.66 0.22
CA GLU A 182 -3.46 10.36 -0.11
C GLU A 182 -3.75 10.20 -1.60
N SER A 183 -3.33 11.21 -2.40
CA SER A 183 -3.60 11.29 -3.82
C SER A 183 -2.44 10.82 -4.69
N GLY A 184 -2.69 9.92 -5.64
CA GLY A 184 -1.73 9.34 -6.57
C GLY A 184 -1.06 10.39 -7.47
N ALA A 185 -1.77 11.45 -7.83
CA ALA A 185 -1.21 12.56 -8.60
C ALA A 185 -0.03 13.25 -7.89
N GLY A 186 0.01 13.23 -6.56
CA GLY A 186 1.13 13.75 -5.78
C GLY A 186 2.38 12.85 -5.79
N TRP A 187 2.24 11.60 -6.22
CA TRP A 187 3.30 10.57 -6.12
C TRP A 187 3.88 10.15 -7.47
N ILE A 188 3.20 10.45 -8.57
CA ILE A 188 3.57 9.98 -9.91
C ILE A 188 3.99 11.13 -10.82
N SER A 189 5.22 11.04 -11.29
CA SER A 189 5.80 11.82 -12.37
C SER A 189 6.84 10.94 -13.09
N ALA A 190 7.32 11.37 -14.25
CA ALA A 190 8.40 10.66 -14.93
C ALA A 190 9.65 10.51 -14.04
N GLY A 191 9.97 11.52 -13.22
CA GLY A 191 11.09 11.49 -12.29
C GLY A 191 10.88 10.50 -11.14
N THR A 192 9.71 10.51 -10.51
CA THR A 192 9.44 9.61 -9.38
C THR A 192 9.34 8.15 -9.83
N LEU A 193 8.81 7.89 -11.04
CA LEU A 193 8.82 6.55 -11.64
C LEU A 193 10.25 6.06 -11.92
N ALA A 194 11.13 6.92 -12.42
CA ALA A 194 12.54 6.56 -12.62
C ALA A 194 13.23 6.15 -11.31
N GLU A 195 12.96 6.88 -10.22
CA GLU A 195 13.50 6.54 -8.89
C GLU A 195 12.92 5.22 -8.35
N ARG A 196 11.66 4.90 -8.63
CA ARG A 196 11.06 3.58 -8.31
C ARG A 196 11.74 2.42 -9.05
N VAL A 197 12.05 2.61 -10.33
CA VAL A 197 12.81 1.63 -11.13
C VAL A 197 14.21 1.46 -10.55
N ARG A 198 14.90 2.57 -10.25
CA ARG A 198 16.25 2.58 -9.68
C ARG A 198 16.31 1.85 -8.34
N TRP A 199 15.32 2.05 -7.47
CA TRP A 199 15.18 1.30 -6.22
C TRP A 199 14.98 -0.19 -6.46
N THR A 200 14.06 -0.57 -7.34
CA THR A 200 13.77 -1.98 -7.65
C THR A 200 15.02 -2.70 -8.17
N GLN A 201 15.77 -2.04 -9.06
CA GLN A 201 17.06 -2.54 -9.53
C GLN A 201 18.03 -2.72 -8.36
N SER A 202 18.20 -1.69 -7.52
CA SER A 202 19.11 -1.75 -6.39
C SER A 202 18.76 -2.85 -5.38
N LEU A 203 17.48 -3.09 -5.12
CA LEU A 203 16.98 -4.12 -4.20
C LEU A 203 17.24 -5.55 -4.73
N LEU A 204 17.22 -5.71 -6.06
CA LEU A 204 17.27 -7.02 -6.71
C LEU A 204 18.64 -7.39 -7.27
N ILE A 205 19.59 -6.45 -7.33
CA ILE A 205 21.01 -6.80 -7.50
C ILE A 205 21.46 -7.58 -6.25
N ALA A 206 22.25 -8.64 -6.42
CA ALA A 206 22.77 -9.42 -5.30
C ALA A 206 23.96 -8.72 -4.62
N SER A 207 24.05 -8.86 -3.31
CA SER A 207 25.19 -8.33 -2.54
C SER A 207 26.52 -8.85 -3.08
N GLY A 208 27.48 -7.94 -3.29
CA GLY A 208 28.78 -8.23 -3.88
C GLY A 208 28.82 -8.26 -5.41
N GLN A 209 27.70 -8.09 -6.12
CA GLN A 209 27.73 -7.89 -7.57
C GLN A 209 28.16 -6.47 -7.94
N THR A 210 28.81 -6.32 -9.10
CA THR A 210 29.06 -5.00 -9.71
C THR A 210 27.73 -4.26 -9.89
N GLY A 211 27.63 -3.04 -9.37
CA GLY A 211 26.38 -2.27 -9.31
C GLY A 211 25.60 -2.39 -7.99
N HIS A 212 25.95 -3.33 -7.10
CA HIS A 212 25.46 -3.36 -5.71
C HIS A 212 26.22 -2.40 -4.78
N ASN A 213 27.42 -1.98 -5.21
CA ASN A 213 28.14 -0.88 -4.58
C ASN A 213 27.82 0.37 -5.41
N GLY A 214 27.29 1.41 -4.76
CA GLY A 214 26.71 2.57 -5.43
C GLY A 214 27.66 3.29 -6.39
N SER A 215 27.08 4.13 -7.25
CA SER A 215 27.78 5.04 -8.18
C SER A 215 28.58 6.16 -7.49
N GLN A 216 28.90 5.99 -6.21
CA GLN A 216 29.68 6.93 -5.42
C GLN A 216 30.48 6.11 -4.42
N SER A 217 31.80 6.08 -4.59
CA SER A 217 32.73 5.40 -3.71
C SER A 217 32.44 5.75 -2.25
N GLY A 218 31.86 4.81 -1.49
CA GLY A 218 31.63 4.97 -0.04
C GLY A 218 30.17 5.03 0.40
N THR A 219 29.19 5.09 -0.50
CA THR A 219 27.76 4.90 -0.16
C THR A 219 27.25 3.68 -0.93
N GLY A 220 26.57 2.76 -0.25
CA GLY A 220 26.00 1.55 -0.86
C GLY A 220 25.09 1.83 -2.08
N ASN A 221 24.61 0.78 -2.75
CA ASN A 221 23.49 0.88 -3.68
C ASN A 221 22.30 1.66 -3.07
N ASP A 222 21.33 2.08 -3.90
CA ASP A 222 20.17 2.83 -3.41
C ASP A 222 19.25 2.00 -2.48
N ALA A 223 19.51 0.69 -2.40
CA ALA A 223 18.91 -0.24 -1.44
C ALA A 223 19.69 -0.41 -0.13
N SER A 224 20.97 -0.01 -0.12
CA SER A 224 21.91 -0.12 1.00
C SER A 224 21.85 -1.50 1.69
N ASN A 225 21.42 -1.57 2.95
CA ASN A 225 21.30 -2.82 3.70
C ASN A 225 19.99 -3.57 3.45
N SER A 226 19.17 -3.09 2.52
CA SER A 226 18.00 -3.82 2.04
C SER A 226 18.46 -4.82 0.98
N ALA A 227 18.32 -6.11 1.27
CA ALA A 227 18.79 -7.17 0.40
C ALA A 227 17.67 -8.17 0.14
N THR A 228 17.56 -8.60 -1.11
CA THR A 228 16.58 -9.61 -1.52
C THR A 228 17.25 -10.71 -2.35
N SER A 229 16.81 -11.94 -2.15
CA SER A 229 17.18 -13.13 -2.93
C SER A 229 15.91 -13.82 -3.43
N PRO A 230 15.44 -13.46 -4.64
CA PRO A 230 14.29 -14.10 -5.25
C PRO A 230 14.48 -15.60 -5.47
N VAL A 231 15.69 -16.05 -5.79
CA VAL A 231 15.97 -17.48 -5.99
C VAL A 231 15.83 -18.28 -4.69
N ARG A 232 16.31 -17.77 -3.55
CA ARG A 232 16.10 -18.43 -2.25
C ARG A 232 14.61 -18.53 -1.90
N LEU A 233 13.84 -17.48 -2.20
CA LEU A 233 12.39 -17.52 -2.08
C LEU A 233 11.79 -18.62 -2.99
N MET A 234 12.24 -18.67 -4.24
CA MET A 234 11.71 -19.61 -5.23
C MET A 234 12.03 -21.05 -4.82
N PHE A 235 13.22 -21.34 -4.30
CA PHE A 235 13.57 -22.67 -3.78
C PHE A 235 12.69 -23.09 -2.60
N ALA A 236 12.29 -22.15 -1.76
CA ALA A 236 11.35 -22.44 -0.66
C ALA A 236 9.92 -22.72 -1.16
N ARG A 237 9.53 -22.20 -2.34
CA ARG A 237 8.19 -22.38 -2.93
C ARG A 237 8.11 -23.55 -3.91
N LEU A 238 9.19 -23.87 -4.60
CA LEU A 238 9.31 -24.94 -5.59
C LEU A 238 10.39 -25.93 -5.14
N PRO A 239 10.04 -27.00 -4.40
CA PRO A 239 11.04 -27.94 -3.87
C PRO A 239 11.62 -28.88 -4.93
N LEU A 240 10.94 -29.08 -6.06
CA LEU A 240 11.37 -30.00 -7.12
C LEU A 240 12.26 -29.27 -8.14
N LEU A 241 13.44 -29.82 -8.43
CA LEU A 241 14.39 -29.23 -9.40
C LEU A 241 13.75 -28.99 -10.79
N ALA A 242 12.95 -29.95 -11.27
CA ALA A 242 12.23 -29.82 -12.55
C ALA A 242 11.32 -28.59 -12.60
N ASP A 243 10.75 -28.19 -11.45
CA ASP A 243 9.88 -27.04 -11.35
C ASP A 243 10.67 -25.73 -11.29
N GLN A 244 11.83 -25.75 -10.64
CA GLN A 244 12.76 -24.62 -10.56
C GLN A 244 13.34 -24.26 -11.94
N GLN A 245 13.43 -25.22 -12.87
CA GLN A 245 13.88 -25.01 -14.24
C GLN A 245 12.73 -24.70 -15.22
N HIS A 246 11.48 -24.77 -14.76
CA HIS A 246 10.32 -24.54 -15.61
C HIS A 246 9.88 -23.08 -15.56
N ALA A 247 10.22 -22.31 -16.61
CA ALA A 247 10.00 -20.86 -16.69
C ALA A 247 8.56 -20.43 -16.32
N ALA A 248 7.55 -21.18 -16.76
CA ALA A 248 6.15 -20.89 -16.44
C ALA A 248 5.85 -21.01 -14.93
N LYS A 249 6.33 -22.08 -14.27
CA LYS A 249 6.14 -22.28 -12.83
C LYS A 249 6.88 -21.22 -12.03
N VAL A 250 8.08 -20.84 -12.46
CA VAL A 250 8.85 -19.75 -11.84
C VAL A 250 8.10 -18.42 -11.97
N ALA A 251 7.60 -18.08 -13.17
CA ALA A 251 6.80 -16.88 -13.39
C ALA A 251 5.54 -16.88 -12.51
N ASP A 252 4.82 -18.00 -12.45
CA ASP A 252 3.58 -18.13 -11.67
C ASP A 252 3.81 -17.91 -10.16
N VAL A 253 4.95 -18.33 -9.60
CA VAL A 253 5.32 -18.04 -8.21
C VAL A 253 5.42 -16.54 -7.95
N PHE A 254 6.14 -15.80 -8.79
CA PHE A 254 6.34 -14.37 -8.54
C PHE A 254 5.11 -13.55 -8.87
N LEU A 255 4.33 -13.92 -9.89
CA LEU A 255 3.05 -13.27 -10.19
C LEU A 255 2.08 -13.39 -9.02
N GLY A 256 1.96 -14.58 -8.42
CA GLY A 256 1.10 -14.79 -7.24
C GLY A 256 1.56 -14.05 -5.99
N LEU A 257 2.84 -13.70 -5.90
CA LEU A 257 3.40 -12.94 -4.77
C LEU A 257 3.30 -11.43 -4.97
N LEU A 258 3.58 -10.94 -6.18
CA LEU A 258 3.60 -9.51 -6.50
C LEU A 258 2.21 -8.94 -6.74
N PHE A 259 1.26 -9.76 -7.22
CA PHE A 259 -0.10 -9.34 -7.57
C PHE A 259 -1.15 -10.18 -6.83
N PRO A 260 -1.16 -10.14 -5.48
CA PRO A 260 -2.11 -10.92 -4.70
C PRO A 260 -3.54 -10.43 -4.98
N GLY A 261 -4.43 -11.35 -5.36
CA GLY A 261 -5.84 -11.04 -5.64
C GLY A 261 -6.18 -10.89 -7.13
N GLU A 262 -5.19 -10.89 -8.02
CA GLU A 262 -5.42 -10.88 -9.47
C GLU A 262 -5.74 -12.28 -10.02
N GLY A 263 -6.71 -12.34 -10.93
CA GLY A 263 -7.07 -13.58 -11.62
C GLY A 263 -6.02 -13.94 -12.69
N ALA A 264 -5.83 -15.24 -12.93
CA ALA A 264 -4.86 -15.73 -13.92
C ALA A 264 -5.07 -15.13 -15.33
N ALA A 265 -6.32 -14.85 -15.71
CA ALA A 265 -6.65 -14.20 -16.98
C ALA A 265 -6.06 -12.77 -17.09
N ASN A 266 -6.14 -11.98 -16.02
CA ASN A 266 -5.60 -10.62 -15.97
C ASN A 266 -4.06 -10.61 -16.01
N LEU A 267 -3.45 -11.67 -15.48
CA LEU A 267 -2.01 -11.80 -15.40
C LEU A 267 -1.37 -12.38 -16.66
N ASN A 268 -2.15 -12.80 -17.66
CA ASN A 268 -1.64 -13.53 -18.82
C ASN A 268 -0.57 -12.75 -19.62
N LEU A 269 -0.74 -11.44 -19.75
CA LEU A 269 0.24 -10.58 -20.42
C LEU A 269 1.57 -10.53 -19.65
N TYR A 270 1.52 -10.34 -18.33
CA TYR A 270 2.69 -10.33 -17.46
C TYR A 270 3.37 -11.71 -17.40
N ARG A 271 2.57 -12.78 -17.39
CA ARG A 271 3.04 -14.17 -17.44
C ARG A 271 3.80 -14.46 -18.72
N THR A 272 3.24 -14.06 -19.86
CA THR A 272 3.90 -14.24 -21.16
C THR A 272 5.20 -13.45 -21.22
N ALA A 273 5.20 -12.19 -20.76
CA ALA A 273 6.40 -11.36 -20.68
C ALA A 273 7.48 -11.98 -19.77
N ALA A 274 7.11 -12.51 -18.59
CA ALA A 274 8.03 -13.17 -17.67
C ALA A 274 8.63 -14.44 -18.28
N ILE A 275 7.83 -15.28 -18.93
CA ILE A 275 8.30 -16.51 -19.60
C ILE A 275 9.26 -16.16 -20.74
N ASN A 276 8.92 -15.15 -21.54
CA ASN A 276 9.77 -14.68 -22.63
C ASN A 276 11.10 -14.15 -22.07
N PHE A 277 11.06 -13.32 -21.03
CA PHE A 277 12.25 -12.80 -20.38
C PHE A 277 13.18 -13.92 -19.89
N LEU A 278 12.63 -14.93 -19.21
CA LEU A 278 13.43 -16.06 -18.72
C LEU A 278 14.11 -16.82 -19.87
N ASN A 279 13.45 -16.92 -21.03
CA ASN A 279 13.93 -17.66 -22.21
C ASN A 279 14.67 -16.81 -23.26
N THR A 280 15.00 -15.55 -22.96
CA THR A 280 15.71 -14.63 -23.89
C THR A 280 17.09 -14.31 -23.31
N SER A 281 18.15 -14.31 -24.12
CA SER A 281 19.50 -13.95 -23.65
C SER A 281 19.61 -12.49 -23.21
N ASP A 282 20.74 -12.14 -22.60
CA ASP A 282 20.98 -10.80 -22.05
C ASP A 282 21.03 -9.70 -23.12
N ASP A 283 21.15 -10.06 -24.40
CA ASP A 283 21.01 -9.15 -25.54
C ASP A 283 19.54 -8.72 -25.80
N GLY A 284 18.57 -9.36 -25.13
CA GLY A 284 17.15 -9.13 -25.32
C GLY A 284 16.58 -9.63 -26.65
N LEU A 285 17.36 -10.38 -27.43
CA LEU A 285 17.02 -10.75 -28.81
C LEU A 285 17.14 -12.25 -29.06
N SER A 286 18.22 -12.89 -28.61
CA SER A 286 18.47 -14.29 -28.94
C SER A 286 17.76 -15.23 -27.96
N ALA A 287 17.36 -16.41 -28.42
CA ALA A 287 16.75 -17.41 -27.56
C ALA A 287 17.80 -18.03 -26.62
N SER A 288 17.48 -18.12 -25.33
CA SER A 288 18.31 -18.74 -24.30
C SER A 288 17.43 -19.52 -23.33
N SER A 289 17.32 -20.84 -23.51
CA SER A 289 16.40 -21.66 -22.73
C SER A 289 16.70 -21.59 -21.23
N PHE A 290 15.70 -21.19 -20.43
CA PHE A 290 15.84 -21.13 -18.98
C PHE A 290 16.07 -22.51 -18.37
N SER A 291 15.48 -23.56 -18.96
CA SER A 291 15.63 -24.94 -18.48
C SER A 291 17.05 -25.51 -18.62
N ALA A 292 17.89 -24.88 -19.44
CA ALA A 292 19.29 -25.26 -19.61
C ALA A 292 20.20 -24.67 -18.51
N LEU A 293 19.71 -23.69 -17.74
CA LEU A 293 20.46 -23.08 -16.65
C LEU A 293 20.42 -23.98 -15.40
N THR A 294 21.56 -24.10 -14.73
CA THR A 294 21.63 -24.79 -13.43
C THR A 294 21.07 -23.90 -12.33
N PRO A 295 20.02 -24.32 -11.61
CA PRO A 295 19.46 -23.53 -10.52
C PRO A 295 20.51 -23.25 -9.45
N SER A 296 20.73 -21.97 -9.17
CA SER A 296 21.71 -21.52 -8.18
C SER A 296 21.28 -20.17 -7.61
N ALA A 297 21.43 -20.02 -6.28
CA ALA A 297 21.26 -18.75 -5.58
C ALA A 297 22.59 -18.00 -5.40
N THR A 298 23.69 -18.50 -5.98
CA THR A 298 24.99 -17.82 -5.95
C THR A 298 24.90 -16.53 -6.74
N ALA A 299 25.30 -15.42 -6.11
CA ALA A 299 25.36 -14.11 -6.75
C ALA A 299 26.14 -14.18 -8.07
N ALA A 300 25.67 -13.45 -9.09
CA ALA A 300 26.23 -13.42 -10.44
C ALA A 300 26.16 -14.72 -11.24
N ASN A 301 25.49 -15.76 -10.73
CA ASN A 301 25.13 -16.90 -11.57
C ASN A 301 24.12 -16.48 -12.66
N ALA A 302 24.23 -17.05 -13.86
CA ALA A 302 23.30 -16.77 -14.97
C ALA A 302 21.83 -17.06 -14.61
N TYR A 303 21.57 -18.12 -13.85
CA TYR A 303 20.24 -18.43 -13.33
C TYR A 303 19.73 -17.34 -12.36
N ASP A 304 20.56 -16.97 -11.38
CA ASP A 304 20.23 -15.98 -10.36
C ASP A 304 19.94 -14.60 -10.96
N THR A 305 20.83 -14.13 -11.85
CA THR A 305 20.67 -12.87 -12.57
C THR A 305 19.42 -12.85 -13.45
N ARG A 306 19.11 -13.96 -14.13
CA ARG A 306 17.91 -14.07 -14.97
C ARG A 306 16.62 -13.99 -14.15
N VAL A 307 16.56 -14.68 -13.01
CA VAL A 307 15.40 -14.63 -12.10
C VAL A 307 15.26 -13.23 -11.50
N ARG A 308 16.35 -12.61 -11.02
CA ARG A 308 16.34 -11.25 -10.47
C ARG A 308 15.87 -10.21 -11.48
N GLY A 309 16.37 -10.28 -12.72
CA GLY A 309 15.96 -9.38 -13.80
C GLY A 309 14.48 -9.52 -14.14
N MET A 310 13.96 -10.75 -14.18
CA MET A 310 12.53 -11.00 -14.42
C MET A 310 11.67 -10.40 -13.30
N VAL A 311 12.05 -10.62 -12.04
CA VAL A 311 11.33 -10.05 -10.89
C VAL A 311 11.38 -8.53 -10.88
N ALA A 312 12.54 -7.95 -11.23
CA ALA A 312 12.70 -6.50 -11.36
C ALA A 312 11.75 -5.94 -12.41
N MET A 313 11.73 -6.56 -13.59
CA MET A 313 10.84 -6.19 -14.69
C MET A 313 9.37 -6.24 -14.27
N LEU A 314 8.92 -7.30 -13.57
CA LEU A 314 7.55 -7.37 -13.04
C LEU A 314 7.23 -6.25 -12.04
N MET A 315 8.17 -5.88 -11.17
CA MET A 315 8.01 -4.79 -10.18
C MET A 315 8.06 -3.38 -10.80
N THR A 316 8.52 -3.24 -12.04
CA THR A 316 8.44 -1.98 -12.78
C THR A 316 7.11 -1.78 -13.52
N MET A 317 6.30 -2.83 -13.63
CA MET A 317 5.00 -2.76 -14.31
C MET A 317 4.02 -1.87 -13.56
N GLN A 318 3.07 -1.28 -14.30
CA GLN A 318 2.01 -0.42 -13.76
C GLN A 318 1.28 -1.09 -12.59
N ARG A 319 0.95 -2.37 -12.71
CA ARG A 319 0.25 -3.12 -11.65
C ARG A 319 0.97 -3.16 -10.31
N PHE A 320 2.31 -3.06 -10.30
CA PHE A 320 3.03 -3.03 -9.04
C PHE A 320 3.02 -1.64 -8.39
N GLN A 321 2.74 -0.59 -9.16
CA GLN A 321 2.59 0.79 -8.67
C GLN A 321 1.24 1.02 -7.98
N GLU A 322 0.23 0.24 -8.35
CA GLU A 322 -1.14 0.32 -7.88
C GLU A 322 -1.34 -0.46 -6.57
N GLN A 323 -2.40 -0.12 -5.82
CA GLN A 323 -2.81 -0.76 -4.55
C GLN A 323 -4.29 -1.14 -4.58
#